data_AF-A0A0R3U2P7-F1
#
_entry.id   AF-A0A0R3U2P7-F1
#
_cell.length_a   1.000
_cell.length_b   1.000
_cell.length_c   1.000
_cell.angle_alpha   90.00
_cell.angle_beta   90.00
_cell.angle_gamma   90.00
#
_symmetry.space_group_name_H-M   'P 1'
#
loop_
_entity.id
_entity.type
_entity.pdbx_description
1 polymer ?
#
loop_
_entity_poly.entity_id
_entity_poly.type
_entity_poly.pdbx_seq_one_letter_code
_entity_poly.pdbx_strand_id
1 'polypeptide(L)'
;MGIADKTAGWEFQSPRKDFWHKCVLERGKHHITGSVIHKTSGVVVSASTQETAINKRLYSPVDVSAAENIGRILAYRCLCMGITSVLFDITETPLTSTKNKAFHDALLESGLCLEEECLPRPESYGIDYDSLSTEQKRSLYPSLIEELRSTPDWGQQTYPYSLRPRAGRIKKKPRYQCLSKLRQGYIWDRFYNRLVKPEHLAAWQVEQQQIYEETLGADPSTLTQSDEPPEPYVPEKWRLE
;
A
#
# COMPACT_ATOMS: atom_id res chain seq x y z
N MET A 1 4.55 6.12 -18.47
CA MET A 1 4.19 7.54 -18.26
C MET A 1 4.53 7.94 -16.83
N GLY A 2 5.81 8.09 -16.47
CA GLY A 2 6.34 8.23 -15.10
C GLY A 2 5.90 9.49 -14.32
N ILE A 3 4.59 9.64 -14.11
CA ILE A 3 3.90 10.78 -13.50
C ILE A 3 3.56 10.55 -12.02
N ALA A 4 3.54 9.29 -11.59
CA ALA A 4 3.13 8.92 -10.23
C ALA A 4 4.18 9.40 -9.22
N ASP A 5 3.81 9.88 -8.04
CA ASP A 5 4.85 10.34 -7.09
C ASP A 5 5.69 9.18 -6.52
N LYS A 6 7.00 9.44 -6.34
CA LYS A 6 7.90 8.63 -5.51
C LYS A 6 7.82 9.09 -4.05
N THR A 7 8.23 8.23 -3.13
CA THR A 7 8.22 8.55 -1.70
C THR A 7 9.32 9.56 -1.36
N ALA A 8 8.99 10.84 -1.27
CA ALA A 8 9.95 11.89 -0.91
C ALA A 8 10.28 11.89 0.60
N GLY A 9 11.37 12.56 0.98
CA GLY A 9 11.72 12.86 2.38
C GLY A 9 12.57 11.80 3.11
N TRP A 10 13.08 10.79 2.40
CA TRP A 10 13.90 9.70 2.98
C TRP A 10 15.37 9.74 2.53
N GLU A 11 15.88 10.90 2.12
CA GLU A 11 17.22 11.06 1.53
C GLU A 11 18.36 10.67 2.48
N PHE A 12 18.18 10.88 3.78
CA PHE A 12 19.20 10.60 4.80
C PHE A 12 19.05 9.22 5.47
N GLN A 13 18.10 8.40 5.04
CA GLN A 13 17.86 7.08 5.64
C GLN A 13 18.18 5.97 4.64
N SER A 14 18.84 4.93 5.13
CA SER A 14 18.99 3.65 4.43
C SER A 14 18.01 2.65 5.05
N PRO A 15 17.26 1.87 4.27
CA PRO A 15 17.29 1.73 2.81
C PRO A 15 16.59 2.87 2.05
N ARG A 16 17.01 3.11 0.81
CA ARG A 16 16.42 4.12 -0.09
C ARG A 16 14.96 3.76 -0.41
N LYS A 17 14.02 4.71 -0.35
CA LYS A 17 12.56 4.49 -0.52
C LYS A 17 11.89 5.24 -1.68
N ASP A 18 12.63 6.09 -2.38
CA ASP A 18 12.18 6.86 -3.54
C ASP A 18 12.31 6.06 -4.84
N PHE A 19 11.47 5.02 -4.97
CA PHE A 19 11.36 4.20 -6.17
C PHE A 19 9.91 3.75 -6.38
N TRP A 20 9.55 3.31 -7.60
CA TRP A 20 8.31 2.52 -7.79
C TRP A 20 8.61 1.04 -7.75
N HIS A 21 9.58 0.59 -8.53
CA HIS A 21 10.10 -0.77 -8.58
C HIS A 21 11.59 -0.78 -8.24
N LYS A 22 12.03 -1.66 -7.35
CA LYS A 22 13.43 -1.85 -6.97
C LYS A 22 13.84 -3.30 -7.16
N CYS A 23 14.96 -3.50 -7.84
CA CYS A 23 15.62 -4.79 -7.96
C CYS A 23 16.43 -5.07 -6.70
N VAL A 24 16.23 -6.22 -6.08
CA VAL A 24 16.98 -6.68 -4.91
C VAL A 24 17.54 -8.07 -5.18
N LEU A 25 18.84 -8.22 -4.95
CA LEU A 25 19.54 -9.49 -5.02
C LEU A 25 19.85 -9.99 -3.60
N GLU A 26 19.13 -11.01 -3.18
CA GLU A 26 19.33 -11.68 -1.91
C GLU A 26 20.24 -12.90 -2.09
N ARG A 27 21.29 -12.97 -1.27
CA ARG A 27 22.28 -14.05 -1.29
C ARG A 27 22.12 -14.89 -0.03
N GLY A 28 21.44 -16.02 -0.16
CA GLY A 28 21.39 -17.03 0.89
C GLY A 28 22.64 -17.91 0.91
N LYS A 29 22.70 -18.83 1.89
CA LYS A 29 23.79 -19.81 2.01
C LYS A 29 23.81 -20.83 0.87
N HIS A 30 22.63 -21.24 0.42
CA HIS A 30 22.45 -22.31 -0.56
C HIS A 30 21.77 -21.85 -1.85
N HIS A 31 21.17 -20.65 -1.84
CA HIS A 31 20.37 -20.16 -2.94
C HIS A 31 20.56 -18.67 -3.12
N ILE A 32 20.30 -18.21 -4.33
CA ILE A 32 20.28 -16.79 -4.69
C ILE A 32 18.86 -16.49 -5.16
N THR A 33 18.34 -15.35 -4.71
CA THR A 33 17.00 -14.87 -5.02
C THR A 33 17.10 -13.46 -5.60
N GLY A 34 16.72 -13.30 -6.86
CA GLY A 34 16.47 -12.00 -7.45
C GLY A 34 15.00 -11.65 -7.29
N SER A 35 14.68 -10.44 -6.83
CA SER A 35 13.30 -9.98 -6.72
C SER A 35 13.15 -8.53 -7.17
N VAL A 36 11.96 -8.21 -7.68
CA VAL A 36 11.52 -6.84 -7.96
C VAL A 36 10.42 -6.50 -6.97
N ILE A 37 10.71 -5.53 -6.11
CA ILE A 37 9.79 -5.05 -5.08
C ILE A 37 9.17 -3.75 -5.56
N HIS A 38 7.84 -3.67 -5.48
CA HIS A 38 7.12 -2.42 -5.67
C HIS A 38 6.91 -1.70 -4.34
N LYS A 39 6.90 -0.35 -4.36
CA LYS A 39 6.81 0.49 -3.15
C LYS A 39 5.67 0.16 -2.18
N THR A 40 4.54 -0.37 -2.69
CA THR A 40 3.34 -0.66 -1.89
C THR A 40 2.96 -2.13 -1.87
N SER A 41 3.14 -2.83 -2.98
CA SER A 41 2.56 -4.18 -3.19
C SER A 41 3.54 -5.32 -2.88
N GLY A 42 4.72 -5.02 -2.32
CA GLY A 42 5.73 -6.03 -2.02
C GLY A 42 6.38 -6.58 -3.28
N VAL A 43 6.71 -7.88 -3.27
CA VAL A 43 7.40 -8.55 -4.39
C VAL A 43 6.44 -8.76 -5.57
N VAL A 44 6.77 -8.16 -6.71
CA VAL A 44 5.98 -8.28 -7.96
C VAL A 44 6.48 -9.44 -8.82
N VAL A 45 7.79 -9.52 -9.00
CA VAL A 45 8.45 -10.58 -9.78
C VAL A 45 9.60 -11.12 -8.94
N SER A 46 9.76 -12.44 -8.94
CA SER A 46 10.89 -13.10 -8.32
C SER A 46 11.50 -14.11 -9.28
N ALA A 47 12.77 -14.44 -9.08
CA ALA A 47 13.47 -15.53 -9.72
C ALA A 47 14.47 -16.12 -8.71
N SER A 48 14.35 -17.41 -8.43
CA SER A 48 15.19 -18.07 -7.41
C SER A 48 15.86 -19.33 -7.93
N THR A 49 17.06 -19.63 -7.47
CA THR A 49 17.69 -20.94 -7.70
C THR A 49 16.99 -22.08 -6.93
N GLN A 50 16.03 -21.77 -6.06
CA GLN A 50 15.13 -22.79 -5.48
C GLN A 50 14.14 -23.34 -6.51
N GLU A 51 13.87 -22.59 -7.58
CA GLU A 51 12.98 -23.05 -8.65
C GLU A 51 13.63 -24.23 -9.38
N THR A 52 12.95 -25.37 -9.39
CA THR A 52 13.49 -26.61 -9.96
C THR A 52 13.84 -26.48 -11.45
N ALA A 53 13.08 -25.68 -12.21
CA ALA A 53 13.35 -25.41 -13.62
C ALA A 53 14.68 -24.69 -13.84
N ILE A 54 15.06 -23.80 -12.93
CA ILE A 54 16.31 -23.04 -12.97
C ILE A 54 17.45 -23.92 -12.44
N ASN A 55 17.23 -24.54 -11.27
CA ASN A 55 18.24 -25.33 -10.58
C ASN A 55 18.77 -26.49 -11.44
N LYS A 56 17.90 -27.18 -12.19
CA LYS A 56 18.29 -28.28 -13.10
C LYS A 56 19.27 -27.87 -14.20
N ARG A 57 19.33 -26.59 -14.56
CA ARG A 57 20.21 -26.06 -15.61
C ARG A 57 21.49 -25.44 -15.05
N LEU A 58 21.60 -25.30 -13.74
CA LEU A 58 22.76 -24.74 -13.07
C LEU A 58 23.67 -25.86 -12.56
N TYR A 59 24.98 -25.65 -12.64
CA TYR A 59 25.95 -26.52 -11.99
C TYR A 59 25.95 -26.30 -10.46
N SER A 60 25.80 -25.06 -10.03
CA SER A 60 25.76 -24.66 -8.62
C SER A 60 24.76 -23.52 -8.42
N PRO A 61 23.96 -23.53 -7.33
CA PRO A 61 22.93 -22.53 -7.07
C PRO A 61 23.47 -21.21 -6.45
N VAL A 62 24.77 -21.12 -6.18
CA VAL A 62 25.40 -19.98 -5.46
C VAL A 62 26.52 -19.30 -6.27
N ASP A 63 26.87 -19.83 -7.44
CA ASP A 63 28.00 -19.34 -8.24
C ASP A 63 27.71 -18.00 -8.93
N VAL A 64 28.74 -17.39 -9.52
CA VAL A 64 28.61 -16.15 -10.32
C VAL A 64 27.69 -16.37 -11.53
N SER A 65 27.80 -17.51 -12.19
CA SER A 65 26.92 -17.90 -13.31
C SER A 65 25.46 -18.07 -12.87
N ALA A 66 25.21 -18.48 -11.63
CA ALA A 66 23.86 -18.51 -11.09
C ALA A 66 23.28 -17.10 -10.96
N ALA A 67 24.06 -16.14 -10.45
CA ALA A 67 23.64 -14.75 -10.35
C ALA A 67 23.35 -14.13 -11.74
N GLU A 68 24.24 -14.35 -12.72
CA GLU A 68 24.05 -13.92 -14.11
C GLU A 68 22.76 -14.48 -14.73
N ASN A 69 22.52 -15.79 -14.57
CA ASN A 69 21.33 -16.46 -15.11
C ASN A 69 20.03 -16.00 -14.42
N ILE A 70 20.07 -15.75 -13.11
CA ILE A 70 18.92 -15.16 -12.39
C ILE A 70 18.64 -13.76 -12.93
N GLY A 71 19.65 -12.95 -13.20
CA GLY A 71 19.50 -11.63 -13.84
C GLY A 71 18.76 -11.73 -15.17
N ARG A 72 19.21 -12.62 -16.07
CA ARG A 72 18.55 -12.84 -17.36
C ARG A 72 17.09 -13.29 -17.22
N ILE A 73 16.82 -14.23 -16.33
CA ILE A 73 15.46 -14.76 -16.13
C ILE A 73 14.55 -13.70 -15.51
N LEU A 74 15.05 -12.94 -14.54
CA LEU A 74 14.30 -11.88 -13.88
C LEU A 74 13.96 -10.78 -14.88
N ALA A 75 14.91 -10.36 -15.71
CA ALA A 75 14.67 -9.38 -16.75
C ALA A 75 13.64 -9.85 -17.76
N TYR A 76 13.76 -11.08 -18.24
CA TYR A 76 12.78 -11.67 -19.14
C TYR A 76 11.38 -11.68 -18.54
N ARG A 77 11.24 -12.04 -17.25
CA ARG A 77 9.96 -12.00 -16.54
C ARG A 77 9.42 -10.58 -16.43
N CYS A 78 10.27 -9.60 -16.12
CA CYS A 78 9.87 -8.20 -16.05
C CYS A 78 9.34 -7.69 -17.39
N LEU A 79 10.04 -7.98 -18.49
CA LEU A 79 9.64 -7.60 -19.84
C LEU A 79 8.31 -8.25 -20.25
N CYS A 80 8.09 -9.53 -19.91
CA CYS A 80 6.81 -10.19 -20.16
C CYS A 80 5.65 -9.54 -19.39
N MET A 81 5.92 -8.98 -18.21
CA MET A 81 4.95 -8.25 -17.39
C MET A 81 4.82 -6.77 -17.80
N GLY A 82 5.58 -6.30 -18.79
CA GLY A 82 5.58 -4.90 -19.24
C GLY A 82 6.35 -3.96 -18.31
N ILE A 83 7.20 -4.47 -17.42
CA ILE A 83 8.09 -3.68 -16.56
C ILE A 83 9.41 -3.50 -17.31
N THR A 84 9.66 -2.27 -17.78
CA THR A 84 10.85 -1.93 -18.57
C THR A 84 11.93 -1.21 -17.76
N SER A 85 11.53 -0.48 -16.71
CA SER A 85 12.42 0.33 -15.85
C SER A 85 12.29 -0.11 -14.40
N VAL A 86 13.42 -0.35 -13.74
CA VAL A 86 13.50 -0.74 -12.34
C VAL A 86 14.73 -0.10 -11.71
N LEU A 87 14.64 0.38 -10.47
CA LEU A 87 15.79 0.93 -9.77
C LEU A 87 16.72 -0.18 -9.28
N PHE A 88 18.00 -0.12 -9.65
CA PHE A 88 19.05 -0.93 -9.02
C PHE A 88 19.86 -0.08 -8.03
N ASP A 89 19.84 -0.45 -6.76
CA ASP A 89 20.50 0.33 -5.71
C ASP A 89 21.96 -0.11 -5.52
N ILE A 90 22.86 0.63 -6.15
CA ILE A 90 24.31 0.36 -6.09
C ILE A 90 24.84 0.55 -4.65
N THR A 91 24.18 1.37 -3.83
CA THR A 91 24.63 1.62 -2.44
C THR A 91 24.36 0.42 -1.55
N GLU A 92 23.17 -0.19 -1.67
CA GLU A 92 22.81 -1.39 -0.91
C GLU A 92 23.43 -2.66 -1.48
N THR A 93 23.51 -2.73 -2.82
CA THR A 93 24.10 -3.87 -3.53
C THR A 93 25.34 -3.42 -4.29
N PRO A 94 26.51 -3.33 -3.62
CA PRO A 94 27.71 -2.79 -4.25
C PRO A 94 28.20 -3.69 -5.37
N LEU A 95 28.60 -3.06 -6.49
CA LEU A 95 29.15 -3.71 -7.68
C LEU A 95 30.59 -4.23 -7.48
N THR A 96 31.16 -4.07 -6.28
CA THR A 96 32.46 -4.63 -5.91
C THR A 96 32.45 -6.15 -5.92
N SER A 97 31.30 -6.77 -5.59
CA SER A 97 31.15 -8.22 -5.67
C SER A 97 30.96 -8.68 -7.11
N THR A 98 31.74 -9.67 -7.53
CA THR A 98 31.65 -10.28 -8.87
C THR A 98 30.25 -10.80 -9.19
N LYS A 99 29.52 -11.31 -8.19
CA LYS A 99 28.14 -11.81 -8.35
C LYS A 99 27.14 -10.67 -8.59
N ASN A 100 27.24 -9.60 -7.80
CA ASN A 100 26.37 -8.44 -7.96
C ASN A 100 26.60 -7.77 -9.32
N LYS A 101 27.87 -7.66 -9.72
CA LYS A 101 28.25 -7.15 -11.04
C LYS A 101 27.69 -8.01 -12.17
N ALA A 102 27.89 -9.33 -12.12
CA ALA A 102 27.35 -10.24 -13.14
C ALA A 102 25.82 -10.20 -13.23
N PHE A 103 25.13 -10.08 -12.08
CA PHE A 103 23.67 -9.91 -12.05
C PHE A 103 23.25 -8.57 -12.68
N HIS A 104 23.90 -7.47 -12.30
CA HIS A 104 23.65 -6.14 -12.84
C HIS A 104 23.86 -6.08 -14.37
N ASP A 105 25.01 -6.59 -14.83
CA ASP A 105 25.36 -6.61 -16.26
C ASP A 105 24.35 -7.46 -17.06
N ALA A 106 23.91 -8.59 -16.51
CA ALA A 106 22.88 -9.43 -17.12
C ALA A 106 21.51 -8.73 -17.25
N LEU A 107 21.12 -7.86 -16.31
CA LEU A 107 19.89 -7.06 -16.42
C LEU A 107 20.01 -6.02 -17.55
N LEU A 108 21.18 -5.39 -17.70
CA LEU A 108 21.43 -4.43 -18.78
C LEU A 108 21.47 -5.12 -20.16
N GLU A 109 22.17 -6.25 -20.27
CA GLU A 109 22.25 -7.04 -21.52
C GLU A 109 20.89 -7.50 -22.02
N SER A 110 19.96 -7.76 -21.11
CA SER A 110 18.59 -8.19 -21.43
C SER A 110 17.63 -7.03 -21.72
N GLY A 111 18.09 -5.78 -21.63
CA GLY A 111 17.35 -4.59 -22.04
C GLY A 111 16.48 -3.94 -20.94
N LEU A 112 16.74 -4.25 -19.66
CA LEU A 112 16.11 -3.50 -18.57
C LEU A 112 16.84 -2.18 -18.30
N CYS A 113 16.08 -1.09 -18.15
CA CYS A 113 16.61 0.19 -17.69
C CYS A 113 16.73 0.14 -16.16
N LEU A 114 17.96 0.28 -15.64
CA LEU A 114 18.25 0.21 -14.20
C LEU A 114 18.08 1.54 -13.44
N GLU A 115 17.69 2.57 -14.17
CA GLU A 115 17.35 3.89 -13.65
C GLU A 115 15.88 4.16 -13.95
N GLU A 116 15.16 4.65 -12.94
CA GLU A 116 13.77 5.05 -13.09
C GLU A 116 13.69 6.54 -13.40
N GLU A 117 13.34 6.86 -14.64
CA GLU A 117 13.02 8.22 -15.03
C GLU A 117 11.80 8.73 -14.23
N CYS A 118 11.99 9.83 -13.52
CA CYS A 118 10.90 10.58 -12.92
C CYS A 118 10.69 11.83 -13.76
N LEU A 119 9.49 12.00 -14.31
CA LEU A 119 9.15 13.27 -14.91
C LEU A 119 9.12 14.31 -13.77
N PRO A 120 9.79 15.46 -13.93
CA PRO A 120 9.66 16.53 -12.96
C PRO A 120 8.19 16.93 -12.91
N ARG A 121 7.66 17.12 -11.70
CA ARG A 121 6.34 17.73 -11.55
C ARG A 121 6.39 19.10 -12.24
N PRO A 122 5.34 19.51 -12.97
CA PRO A 122 5.26 20.91 -13.38
C PRO A 122 5.42 21.76 -12.12
N GLU A 123 6.45 22.61 -12.11
CA GLU A 123 6.65 23.54 -11.01
C GLU A 123 5.35 24.32 -10.84
N SER A 124 4.82 24.37 -9.62
CA SER A 124 3.80 25.35 -9.32
C SER A 124 4.49 26.69 -9.49
N TYR A 125 4.23 27.40 -10.59
CA TYR A 125 4.69 28.76 -10.77
C TYR A 125 4.13 29.56 -9.62
N GLY A 126 4.94 29.75 -8.57
CA GLY A 126 4.71 30.80 -7.62
C GLY A 126 4.64 32.09 -8.40
N ILE A 127 3.77 33.00 -7.98
CA ILE A 127 3.84 34.35 -8.52
C ILE A 127 5.11 34.94 -7.89
N ASP A 128 6.14 35.17 -8.70
CA ASP A 128 7.37 35.83 -8.27
C ASP A 128 7.07 37.31 -7.99
N TYR A 129 6.57 37.60 -6.79
CA TYR A 129 6.18 38.96 -6.41
C TYR A 129 7.34 39.95 -6.56
N ASP A 130 8.59 39.54 -6.41
CA ASP A 130 9.74 40.44 -6.56
C ASP A 130 9.97 40.87 -8.01
N SER A 131 9.50 40.09 -8.99
CA SER A 131 9.57 40.44 -10.43
C SER A 131 8.46 41.42 -10.86
N LEU A 132 7.37 41.51 -10.09
CA LEU A 132 6.18 42.26 -10.48
C LEU A 132 6.25 43.73 -10.03
N SER A 133 5.78 44.63 -10.91
CA SER A 133 5.57 46.02 -10.54
C SER A 133 4.46 46.17 -9.49
N THR A 134 4.43 47.28 -8.76
CA THR A 134 3.38 47.55 -7.76
C THR A 134 1.98 47.61 -8.39
N GLU A 135 1.87 48.03 -9.64
CA GLU A 135 0.62 48.05 -10.41
C GLU A 135 0.17 46.64 -10.79
N GLN A 136 1.10 45.79 -11.24
CA GLN A 136 0.81 44.38 -11.54
C GLN A 136 0.37 43.63 -10.28
N LYS A 137 1.04 43.86 -9.13
CA LYS A 137 0.63 43.32 -7.83
C LYS A 137 -0.80 43.73 -7.45
N ARG A 138 -1.15 45.00 -7.64
CA ARG A 138 -2.51 45.53 -7.39
C ARG A 138 -3.55 44.96 -8.35
N SER A 139 -3.16 44.59 -9.57
CA SER A 139 -4.10 43.97 -10.53
C SER A 139 -4.41 42.51 -10.22
N LEU A 140 -3.43 41.76 -9.66
CA LEU A 140 -3.60 40.36 -9.28
C LEU A 140 -4.50 40.20 -8.05
N TYR A 141 -4.36 41.13 -7.10
CA TYR A 141 -5.25 41.28 -5.96
C TYR A 141 -5.68 42.75 -5.92
N PRO A 142 -6.86 43.11 -6.47
CA PRO A 142 -7.43 44.42 -6.21
C PRO A 142 -7.42 44.63 -4.69
N SER A 143 -6.99 45.81 -4.26
CA SER A 143 -6.90 46.08 -2.83
C SER A 143 -8.24 45.75 -2.17
N LEU A 144 -8.24 45.28 -0.93
CA LEU A 144 -9.47 45.02 -0.17
C LEU A 144 -10.42 46.23 -0.23
N ILE A 145 -9.87 47.44 -0.38
CA ILE A 145 -10.58 48.71 -0.62
C ILE A 145 -11.26 48.78 -2.00
N GLU A 146 -10.61 48.34 -3.08
CA GLU A 146 -11.21 48.26 -4.44
C GLU A 146 -12.25 47.13 -4.53
N GLU A 147 -12.01 46.00 -3.87
CA GLU A 147 -13.03 44.95 -3.71
C GLU A 147 -14.23 45.50 -2.92
N LEU A 148 -14.02 46.17 -1.78
CA LEU A 148 -15.13 46.78 -1.02
C LEU A 148 -15.86 47.90 -1.77
N ARG A 149 -15.22 48.58 -2.72
CA ARG A 149 -15.88 49.59 -3.58
C ARG A 149 -16.72 48.99 -4.70
N SER A 150 -16.31 47.84 -5.22
CA SER A 150 -16.98 47.16 -6.34
C SER A 150 -17.96 46.09 -5.89
N THR A 151 -17.72 45.50 -4.72
CA THR A 151 -18.57 44.47 -4.14
C THR A 151 -19.77 45.14 -3.49
N PRO A 152 -21.01 44.83 -3.92
CA PRO A 152 -22.18 45.32 -3.23
C PRO A 152 -22.14 44.86 -1.77
N ASP A 153 -22.43 45.75 -0.82
CA ASP A 153 -22.47 45.44 0.61
C ASP A 153 -23.22 44.12 0.83
N TRP A 154 -22.54 43.09 1.35
CA TRP A 154 -23.15 41.78 1.62
C TRP A 154 -24.35 41.87 2.58
N GLY A 155 -24.50 43.00 3.30
CA GLY A 155 -25.69 43.31 4.10
C GLY A 155 -26.94 43.66 3.29
N GLN A 156 -26.81 44.05 2.01
CA GLN A 156 -27.94 44.42 1.14
C GLN A 156 -28.37 43.28 0.19
N GLN A 157 -27.56 42.23 0.03
CA GLN A 157 -27.96 41.06 -0.76
C GLN A 157 -28.98 40.23 0.03
N THR A 158 -30.24 40.29 -0.41
CA THR A 158 -31.27 39.38 0.10
C THR A 158 -30.98 37.99 -0.47
N TYR A 159 -30.45 37.06 0.35
CA TYR A 159 -30.28 35.66 -0.06
C TYR A 159 -31.60 35.12 -0.65
N PRO A 160 -31.57 34.39 -1.78
CA PRO A 160 -32.76 33.72 -2.27
C PRO A 160 -33.28 32.77 -1.19
N TYR A 161 -34.61 32.66 -1.09
CA TYR A 161 -35.30 31.99 0.02
C TYR A 161 -34.77 30.58 0.31
N SER A 162 -34.27 29.86 -0.70
CA SER A 162 -33.69 28.52 -0.60
C SER A 162 -32.35 28.43 0.14
N LEU A 163 -31.55 29.49 0.13
CA LEU A 163 -30.21 29.55 0.74
C LEU A 163 -30.18 30.29 2.07
N ARG A 164 -31.31 30.88 2.50
CA ARG A 164 -31.38 31.55 3.79
C ARG A 164 -31.19 30.51 4.91
N PRO A 165 -30.21 30.67 5.81
CA PRO A 165 -30.10 29.79 6.97
C PRO A 165 -31.43 29.84 7.73
N ARG A 166 -32.00 28.66 8.01
CA ARG A 166 -33.24 28.56 8.78
C ARG A 166 -33.01 29.23 10.14
N ALA A 167 -33.72 30.33 10.40
CA ALA A 167 -33.68 30.99 11.69
C ALA A 167 -34.27 30.05 12.76
N GLY A 168 -33.48 29.73 13.78
CA GLY A 168 -33.90 28.94 14.94
C GLY A 168 -33.03 27.72 15.23
N ARG A 169 -32.97 27.32 16.51
CA ARG A 169 -32.28 26.08 16.92
C ARG A 169 -33.10 24.86 16.48
N ILE A 170 -32.61 24.12 15.49
CA ILE A 170 -33.18 22.81 15.15
C ILE A 170 -32.69 21.79 16.18
N LYS A 171 -33.61 21.26 17.00
CA LYS A 171 -33.30 20.09 17.86
C LYS A 171 -33.03 18.89 16.94
N LYS A 172 -31.76 18.51 16.78
CA LYS A 172 -31.40 17.24 16.12
C LYS A 172 -32.09 16.12 16.91
N LYS A 173 -32.94 15.32 16.25
CA LYS A 173 -33.55 14.15 16.91
C LYS A 173 -32.41 13.24 17.39
N PRO A 174 -32.43 12.73 18.64
CA PRO A 174 -31.33 11.94 19.22
C PRO A 174 -31.04 10.63 18.48
N ARG A 175 -31.93 10.19 17.57
CA ARG A 175 -31.81 8.96 16.78
C ARG A 175 -30.51 8.84 15.96
N TYR A 176 -29.80 9.95 15.72
CA TYR A 176 -28.60 10.00 14.86
C TYR A 176 -27.28 10.19 15.62
N GLN A 177 -27.28 10.13 16.96
CA GLN A 177 -26.03 10.25 17.74
C GLN A 177 -25.54 8.88 18.20
N CYS A 178 -24.25 8.60 18.02
CA CYS A 178 -23.61 7.34 18.46
C CYS A 178 -23.85 7.05 19.95
N LEU A 179 -23.87 8.09 20.79
CA LEU A 179 -24.15 7.97 22.24
C LEU A 179 -25.59 7.51 22.54
N SER A 180 -26.56 7.91 21.72
CA SER A 180 -27.94 7.41 21.84
C SER A 180 -28.02 5.92 21.52
N LYS A 181 -27.21 5.42 20.58
CA LYS A 181 -27.16 4.01 20.20
C LYS A 181 -26.48 3.18 21.28
N LEU A 182 -25.37 3.67 21.85
CA LEU A 182 -24.72 3.04 23.00
C LEU A 182 -25.69 2.93 24.20
N ARG A 183 -26.46 3.98 24.50
CA ARG A 183 -27.50 3.94 25.57
C ARG A 183 -28.61 2.92 25.29
N GLN A 184 -28.88 2.61 24.02
CA GLN A 184 -29.85 1.60 23.61
C GLN A 184 -29.27 0.18 23.58
N GLY A 185 -28.01 -0.02 24.01
CA GLY A 185 -27.36 -1.34 24.04
C GLY A 185 -26.75 -1.78 22.71
N TYR A 186 -26.50 -0.86 21.78
CA TYR A 186 -25.75 -1.19 20.55
C TYR A 186 -24.26 -1.33 20.86
N ILE A 187 -23.64 -2.38 20.34
CA ILE A 187 -22.22 -2.69 20.44
C ILE A 187 -21.55 -2.41 19.09
N TRP A 188 -20.26 -2.06 19.10
CA TRP A 188 -19.48 -1.89 17.89
C TRP A 188 -19.03 -3.24 17.32
N ASP A 189 -19.52 -3.57 16.13
CA ASP A 189 -19.10 -4.74 15.38
C ASP A 189 -17.84 -4.41 14.58
N ARG A 190 -16.72 -5.03 14.95
CA ARG A 190 -15.39 -4.78 14.36
C ARG A 190 -15.23 -5.38 12.97
N PHE A 191 -15.99 -6.41 12.62
CA PHE A 191 -15.86 -7.07 11.32
C PHE A 191 -16.56 -6.25 10.22
N TYR A 192 -17.76 -5.74 10.51
CA TYR A 192 -18.54 -4.95 9.56
C TYR A 192 -18.46 -3.42 9.77
N ASN A 193 -17.64 -2.95 10.73
CA ASN A 193 -17.46 -1.54 11.09
C ASN A 193 -18.77 -0.76 11.27
N ARG A 194 -19.70 -1.31 12.06
CA ARG A 194 -21.03 -0.71 12.32
C ARG A 194 -21.51 -0.96 13.75
N LEU A 195 -22.42 -0.12 14.24
CA LEU A 195 -23.12 -0.35 15.52
C LEU A 195 -24.29 -1.31 15.33
N VAL A 196 -24.32 -2.40 16.07
CA VAL A 196 -25.33 -3.48 15.96
C VAL A 196 -25.86 -3.82 17.35
N LYS A 197 -27.12 -4.27 17.45
CA LYS A 197 -27.62 -4.87 18.69
C LYS A 197 -27.10 -6.30 18.83
N PRO A 198 -26.87 -6.82 20.05
CA PRO A 198 -26.45 -8.21 20.26
C PRO A 198 -27.35 -9.23 19.55
N GLU A 199 -28.67 -9.00 19.52
CA GLU A 199 -29.69 -9.82 18.85
C GLU A 199 -29.51 -9.94 17.32
N HIS A 200 -28.72 -9.06 16.71
CA HIS A 200 -28.53 -8.97 15.25
C HIS A 200 -27.09 -9.27 14.83
N LEU A 201 -26.28 -9.85 15.72
CA LEU A 201 -24.97 -10.40 15.34
C LEU A 201 -25.15 -11.56 14.37
N ALA A 202 -24.16 -11.78 13.51
CA ALA A 202 -24.17 -12.93 12.62
C ALA A 202 -24.01 -14.22 13.45
N ALA A 203 -24.73 -15.29 13.10
CA ALA A 203 -24.75 -16.53 13.89
C ALA A 203 -23.34 -17.08 14.18
N TRP A 204 -22.46 -17.06 13.19
CA TRP A 204 -21.07 -17.52 13.34
C TRP A 204 -20.24 -16.68 14.34
N GLN A 205 -20.55 -15.39 14.50
CA GLN A 205 -19.86 -14.53 15.49
C GLN A 205 -20.29 -14.91 16.91
N VAL A 206 -21.56 -15.29 17.09
CA VAL A 206 -22.10 -15.78 18.36
C VAL A 206 -21.47 -17.13 18.70
N GLU A 207 -21.40 -18.04 17.74
CA GLU A 207 -20.75 -19.36 17.90
C GLU A 207 -19.26 -19.21 18.27
N GLN A 208 -18.52 -18.32 17.60
CA GLN A 208 -17.12 -18.04 17.93
C GLN A 208 -16.94 -17.47 19.34
N GLN A 209 -17.84 -16.57 19.78
CA GLN A 209 -17.81 -16.02 21.13
C GLN A 209 -18.07 -17.09 22.19
N GLN A 210 -19.03 -18.00 21.93
CA GLN A 210 -19.31 -19.13 22.82
C GLN A 210 -18.10 -20.06 22.93
N ILE A 211 -17.48 -20.43 21.81
CA ILE A 211 -16.25 -21.24 21.81
C ILE A 211 -15.14 -20.54 22.60
N TYR A 212 -15.00 -19.22 22.44
CA TYR A 212 -13.99 -18.46 23.17
C TYR A 212 -14.27 -18.39 24.68
N GLU A 213 -15.52 -18.18 25.10
CA GLU A 213 -15.93 -18.19 26.50
C GLU A 213 -15.79 -19.56 27.15
N GLU A 214 -16.08 -20.64 26.42
CA GLU A 214 -15.88 -22.02 26.85
C GLU A 214 -14.40 -22.39 26.99
N THR A 215 -13.54 -21.82 26.14
CA THR A 215 -12.09 -22.07 26.16
C THR A 215 -11.32 -21.14 27.10
N LEU A 216 -11.91 -20.03 27.52
CA LEU A 216 -11.35 -19.10 28.50
C LEU A 216 -11.22 -19.77 29.88
N GLY A 217 -9.99 -20.13 30.25
CA GLY A 217 -9.69 -20.78 31.54
C GLY A 217 -9.57 -22.30 31.47
N ALA A 218 -9.76 -22.90 30.29
CA ALA A 218 -9.32 -24.27 30.05
C ALA A 218 -7.78 -24.29 29.96
N ASP A 219 -7.13 -25.16 30.73
CA ASP A 219 -5.71 -25.44 30.53
C ASP A 219 -5.53 -25.96 29.09
N PRO A 220 -4.52 -25.48 28.33
CA PRO A 220 -4.29 -26.01 26.99
C PRO A 220 -4.02 -27.51 27.15
N SER A 221 -4.95 -28.34 26.66
CA SER A 221 -4.82 -29.78 26.71
C SER A 221 -3.45 -30.16 26.16
N THR A 222 -2.60 -30.76 26.99
CA THR A 222 -1.33 -31.33 26.56
C THR A 222 -1.65 -32.26 25.41
N LEU A 223 -1.16 -31.94 24.22
CA LEU A 223 -1.29 -32.79 23.03
C LEU A 223 -0.47 -34.06 23.27
N THR A 224 -1.00 -35.01 24.03
CA THR A 224 -0.63 -36.42 23.88
C THR A 224 -1.06 -36.79 22.48
N GLN A 225 -0.09 -36.87 21.58
CA GLN A 225 -0.24 -37.43 20.24
C GLN A 225 -0.82 -38.83 20.38
N SER A 226 -2.13 -38.97 20.17
CA SER A 226 -2.72 -40.25 19.78
C SER A 226 -2.45 -40.40 18.29
N ASP A 227 -1.74 -41.46 17.90
CA ASP A 227 -1.36 -41.79 16.51
C ASP A 227 -2.56 -42.11 15.59
N GLU A 228 -3.79 -41.92 16.05
CA GLU A 228 -4.99 -42.15 15.25
C GLU A 228 -5.32 -40.89 14.42
N PRO A 229 -5.45 -41.00 13.09
CA PRO A 229 -5.83 -39.87 12.27
C PRO A 229 -7.23 -39.39 12.69
N PRO A 230 -7.44 -38.07 12.87
CA PRO A 230 -8.72 -37.55 13.31
C PRO A 230 -9.81 -37.92 12.29
N GLU A 231 -10.89 -38.55 12.76
CA GLU A 231 -12.02 -38.87 11.92
C GLU A 231 -12.62 -37.58 11.33
N PRO A 232 -12.90 -37.53 10.02
CA PRO A 232 -13.52 -36.36 9.42
C PRO A 232 -14.93 -36.18 10.01
N TYR A 233 -15.18 -35.02 10.60
CA TYR A 233 -16.52 -34.66 11.08
C TYR A 233 -17.47 -34.51 9.89
N VAL A 234 -18.35 -35.51 9.70
CA VAL A 234 -19.42 -35.49 8.69
C VAL A 234 -20.73 -35.06 9.36
N PRO A 235 -21.29 -33.88 8.97
CA PRO A 235 -22.59 -33.40 9.45
C PRO A 235 -23.71 -34.42 9.18
N GLU A 236 -24.66 -34.55 10.12
CA GLU A 236 -25.72 -35.57 10.08
C GLU A 236 -26.51 -35.59 8.76
N LYS A 237 -26.75 -34.42 8.17
CA LYS A 237 -27.43 -34.25 6.87
C LYS A 237 -26.75 -34.94 5.68
N TRP A 238 -25.49 -35.38 5.82
CA TRP A 238 -24.68 -35.98 4.76
C TRP A 238 -24.35 -37.45 5.01
N ARG A 239 -24.90 -38.05 6.07
CA ARG A 239 -24.81 -39.49 6.30
C ARG A 239 -25.94 -40.16 5.50
N LEU A 240 -25.58 -41.05 4.57
CA LEU A 240 -26.55 -41.90 3.88
C LEU A 240 -26.89 -43.06 4.84
N GLU A 241 -28.18 -43.31 5.06
CA GLU A 241 -28.69 -44.42 5.90
C GLU A 241 -28.27 -45.80 5.37
#